data_AF-A0ABD2PW62-F1
#
_entry.id   AF-A0ABD2PW62-F1
#
_cell.length_a   1.000
_cell.length_b   1.000
_cell.length_c   1.000
_cell.angle_alpha   90.00
_cell.angle_beta   90.00
_cell.angle_gamma   90.00
#
_symmetry.space_group_name_H-M   'P 1'
#
loop_
_entity.id
_entity.type
_entity.pdbx_description
1 polymer ?
#
loop_
_entity_poly.entity_id
_entity_poly.type
_entity_poly.pdbx_seq_one_letter_code
_entity_poly.pdbx_strand_id
1 'polypeptide(L)'
;MGLLVECKKHFGTTDLFKVLQVKENASNKDVKKAFFEKSKLYHPDKCSDASATEKFQILNRLYSILSDEDKRKIYLETGDVDEDSTLVNISDWKSFWSAFFPKVDLKAVDKLKSEYVGSEQERKDIKENYVKFKGDMNSIMESTMFAEIEREDEIREIINELISSGEVEAYKKYTNESAASKMKRKKDAEKDRNEMIKDSKKSKPKPDLEDLAIAIRSRQQKECASFLDSLEAKYAPKPKKSRTK
;
A
#
# COMPACT_ATOMS: atom_id res chain seq x y z
N MET A 1 -7.16 -20.27 11.91
CA MET A 1 -6.28 -19.10 11.78
C MET A 1 -5.80 -19.08 10.34
N GLY A 2 -5.73 -17.91 9.68
CA GLY A 2 -5.37 -17.85 8.26
C GLY A 2 -3.87 -18.06 8.01
N LEU A 3 -3.52 -18.68 6.89
CA LEU A 3 -2.15 -19.04 6.50
C LEU A 3 -1.14 -17.89 6.65
N LEU A 4 -1.51 -16.67 6.26
CA LEU A 4 -0.58 -15.53 6.28
C LEU A 4 -0.19 -15.12 7.71
N VAL A 5 -1.10 -15.28 8.65
CA VAL A 5 -0.85 -15.02 10.08
C VAL A 5 0.10 -16.07 10.63
N GLU A 6 -0.11 -17.34 10.26
CA GLU A 6 0.75 -18.45 10.64
C GLU A 6 2.16 -18.30 10.03
N CYS A 7 2.25 -17.91 8.76
CA CYS A 7 3.50 -17.56 8.09
C CYS A 7 4.25 -16.43 8.81
N LYS A 8 3.54 -15.37 9.22
CA LYS A 8 4.14 -14.26 9.98
C LYS A 8 4.64 -14.72 11.35
N LYS A 9 3.90 -15.58 12.04
CA LYS A 9 4.26 -16.12 13.36
C LYS A 9 5.50 -17.02 13.29
N HIS A 10 5.58 -17.92 12.31
CA HIS A 10 6.63 -18.95 12.24
C HIS A 10 7.84 -18.57 11.37
N PHE A 11 7.66 -17.70 10.38
CA PHE A 11 8.69 -17.31 9.42
C PHE A 11 8.95 -15.79 9.37
N GLY A 12 8.23 -14.98 10.14
CA GLY A 12 8.44 -13.52 10.22
C GLY A 12 8.00 -12.74 8.96
N THR A 13 7.28 -13.38 8.04
CA THR A 13 6.83 -12.78 6.78
C THR A 13 5.43 -13.27 6.42
N THR A 14 4.62 -12.41 5.83
CA THR A 14 3.33 -12.76 5.23
C THR A 14 3.47 -13.17 3.77
N ASP A 15 4.66 -12.99 3.17
CA ASP A 15 4.90 -13.31 1.78
C ASP A 15 5.32 -14.78 1.58
N LEU A 16 4.49 -15.55 0.88
CA LEU A 16 4.70 -16.96 0.59
C LEU A 16 5.99 -17.24 -0.21
N PHE A 17 6.36 -16.38 -1.17
CA PHE A 17 7.59 -16.57 -1.96
C PHE A 17 8.83 -16.39 -1.08
N LYS A 18 8.78 -15.46 -0.13
CA LYS A 18 9.85 -15.25 0.85
C LYS A 18 10.01 -16.41 1.83
N VAL A 19 8.92 -17.08 2.21
CA VAL A 19 9.00 -18.30 3.05
C VAL A 19 9.78 -19.41 2.32
N LEU A 20 9.53 -19.60 1.02
CA LEU A 20 10.27 -20.55 0.19
C LEU A 20 11.63 -20.03 -0.31
N GLN A 21 11.95 -18.75 -0.10
CA GLN A 21 13.16 -18.09 -0.59
C GLN A 21 13.31 -18.14 -2.13
N VAL A 22 12.20 -17.99 -2.83
CA VAL A 22 12.16 -17.92 -4.30
C VAL A 22 11.71 -16.54 -4.76
N LYS A 23 12.01 -16.17 -6.01
CA LYS A 23 11.50 -14.95 -6.64
C LYS A 23 10.01 -15.09 -6.98
N GLU A 24 9.27 -13.99 -7.02
CA GLU A 24 7.84 -13.99 -7.42
C GLU A 24 7.62 -14.55 -8.83
N ASN A 25 8.60 -14.40 -9.73
CA ASN A 25 8.60 -14.95 -11.09
C ASN A 25 9.17 -16.38 -11.19
N ALA A 26 9.38 -17.08 -10.08
CA ALA A 26 9.95 -18.43 -10.09
C ALA A 26 9.06 -19.43 -10.85
N SER A 27 9.65 -20.40 -11.56
CA SER A 27 8.86 -21.43 -12.25
C SER A 27 8.26 -22.43 -11.26
N ASN A 28 7.22 -23.17 -11.66
CA ASN A 28 6.64 -24.23 -10.82
C ASN A 28 7.69 -25.29 -10.43
N LYS A 29 8.71 -25.50 -11.29
CA LYS A 29 9.84 -26.39 -10.98
C LYS A 29 10.71 -25.84 -9.84
N ASP A 30 10.94 -24.53 -9.80
CA ASP A 30 11.75 -23.88 -8.77
C ASP A 30 11.01 -23.84 -7.44
N VAL A 31 9.70 -23.54 -7.46
CA VAL A 31 8.82 -23.62 -6.28
C VAL A 31 8.84 -25.03 -5.68
N LYS A 32 8.72 -26.06 -6.53
CA LYS A 32 8.78 -27.46 -6.11
C LYS A 32 10.14 -27.83 -5.50
N LYS A 33 11.25 -27.40 -6.10
CA LYS A 33 12.60 -27.63 -5.57
C LYS A 33 12.78 -26.98 -4.19
N ALA A 34 12.43 -25.70 -4.07
CA ALA A 34 12.53 -24.96 -2.82
C ALA A 34 11.65 -25.56 -1.71
N PHE A 35 10.45 -26.02 -2.05
CA PHE A 35 9.58 -26.75 -1.13
C PHE A 35 10.25 -28.03 -0.61
N PHE A 36 10.89 -28.84 -1.46
CA PHE A 36 11.59 -30.04 -1.02
C PHE A 36 12.77 -29.74 -0.10
N GLU A 37 13.53 -28.68 -0.38
CA GLU A 37 14.65 -28.25 0.46
C GLU A 37 14.15 -27.80 1.84
N LYS A 38 13.11 -26.96 1.90
CA LYS A 38 12.50 -26.51 3.16
C LYS A 38 11.84 -27.65 3.93
N SER A 39 11.16 -28.56 3.23
CA SER A 39 10.53 -29.74 3.83
C SER A 39 11.54 -30.64 4.53
N LYS A 40 12.74 -30.82 3.96
CA LYS A 40 13.81 -31.59 4.60
C LYS A 40 14.31 -30.96 5.90
N LEU A 41 14.32 -29.63 5.97
CA LEU A 41 14.76 -28.88 7.16
C LEU A 41 13.73 -28.96 8.30
N TYR A 42 12.44 -28.93 7.98
CA TYR A 42 11.35 -28.90 8.97
C TYR A 42 10.58 -30.22 9.09
N HIS A 43 11.13 -31.32 8.56
CA HIS A 43 10.48 -32.63 8.67
C HIS A 43 10.42 -33.09 10.14
N PRO A 44 9.27 -33.50 10.68
CA PRO A 44 9.12 -33.84 12.10
C PRO A 44 10.01 -35.03 12.55
N ASP A 45 10.38 -35.91 11.62
CA ASP A 45 11.28 -37.05 11.88
C ASP A 45 12.77 -36.65 11.95
N LYS A 46 13.16 -35.53 11.32
CA LYS A 46 14.56 -35.07 11.25
C LYS A 46 14.85 -33.88 12.14
N CYS A 47 13.82 -33.13 12.51
CA CYS A 47 13.91 -31.92 13.32
C CYS A 47 13.18 -32.15 14.65
N SER A 48 13.92 -32.08 15.75
CA SER A 48 13.39 -32.26 17.12
C SER A 48 12.75 -30.98 17.71
N ASP A 49 12.53 -29.94 16.89
CA ASP A 49 11.88 -28.70 17.31
C ASP A 49 10.36 -28.94 17.45
N ALA A 50 9.78 -28.54 18.59
CA ALA A 50 8.34 -28.65 18.83
C ALA A 50 7.49 -27.92 17.77
N SER A 51 8.07 -26.92 17.11
CA SER A 51 7.42 -26.16 16.03
C SER A 51 7.62 -26.75 14.63
N ALA A 52 8.36 -27.86 14.47
CA ALA A 52 8.65 -28.47 13.17
C ALA A 52 7.37 -28.95 12.47
N THR A 53 6.47 -29.60 13.21
CA THR A 53 5.18 -30.08 12.70
C THR A 53 4.32 -28.93 12.17
N GLU A 54 4.23 -27.82 12.91
CA GLU A 54 3.46 -26.64 12.51
C GLU A 54 4.08 -25.98 11.25
N LYS A 55 5.40 -25.77 11.23
CA LYS A 55 6.13 -25.23 10.08
C LYS A 55 5.95 -26.10 8.84
N PHE A 56 5.96 -27.42 8.99
CA PHE A 56 5.75 -28.36 7.89
C PHE A 56 4.32 -28.31 7.34
N GLN A 57 3.32 -28.21 8.21
CA GLN A 57 1.92 -28.02 7.79
C GLN A 57 1.74 -26.73 7.00
N ILE A 58 2.31 -25.62 7.48
CA ILE A 58 2.29 -24.32 6.78
C ILE A 58 2.93 -24.42 5.40
N LEU A 59 4.08 -25.11 5.28
CA LEU A 59 4.76 -25.32 4.00
C LEU A 59 3.92 -26.11 2.99
N ASN A 60 3.19 -27.12 3.44
CA ASN A 60 2.30 -27.90 2.57
C ASN A 60 1.14 -27.05 2.04
N ARG A 61 0.50 -26.26 2.90
CA ARG A 61 -0.60 -25.38 2.50
C ARG A 61 -0.12 -24.30 1.53
N LEU A 62 1.01 -23.67 1.84
CA LEU A 62 1.69 -22.71 0.97
C LEU A 62 2.02 -23.31 -0.40
N TYR A 63 2.58 -24.53 -0.44
CA TYR A 63 2.89 -25.21 -1.69
C TYR A 63 1.63 -25.43 -2.52
N SER A 64 0.51 -25.85 -1.92
CA SER A 64 -0.77 -26.03 -2.62
C SER A 64 -1.29 -24.76 -3.30
N ILE A 65 -0.92 -23.59 -2.82
CA ILE A 65 -1.32 -22.29 -3.40
C ILE A 65 -0.34 -21.89 -4.50
N LEU A 66 0.97 -22.02 -4.26
CA LEU A 66 1.99 -21.60 -5.23
C LEU A 66 2.19 -22.59 -6.38
N SER A 67 1.79 -23.86 -6.23
CA SER A 67 1.88 -24.87 -7.27
C SER A 67 0.74 -24.81 -8.29
N ASP A 68 -0.40 -24.25 -7.88
CA ASP A 68 -1.61 -24.10 -8.69
C ASP A 68 -1.57 -22.72 -9.37
N GLU A 69 -1.65 -22.69 -10.70
CA GLU A 69 -1.48 -21.46 -11.47
C GLU A 69 -2.60 -20.44 -11.18
N ASP A 70 -3.83 -20.91 -10.96
CA ASP A 70 -4.98 -20.06 -10.69
C ASP A 70 -4.87 -19.46 -9.29
N LYS A 71 -4.58 -20.28 -8.29
CA LYS A 71 -4.39 -19.82 -6.89
C LYS A 71 -3.18 -18.90 -6.76
N ARG A 72 -2.08 -19.20 -7.46
CA ARG A 72 -0.89 -18.35 -7.51
C ARG A 72 -1.20 -17.00 -8.12
N LYS A 73 -1.98 -16.96 -9.22
CA LYS A 73 -2.39 -15.70 -9.85
C LYS A 73 -3.27 -14.88 -8.92
N ILE A 74 -4.22 -15.51 -8.24
CA ILE A 74 -5.07 -14.83 -7.25
C ILE A 74 -4.22 -14.23 -6.12
N TYR A 75 -3.24 -14.98 -5.60
CA TYR A 75 -2.32 -14.49 -4.58
C TYR A 75 -1.45 -13.33 -5.09
N LEU A 76 -0.94 -13.38 -6.32
CA LEU A 76 -0.16 -12.29 -6.92
C LEU A 76 -1.00 -11.01 -7.12
N GLU A 77 -2.27 -11.15 -7.51
CA GLU A 77 -3.17 -10.01 -7.71
C GLU A 77 -3.69 -9.41 -6.39
N THR A 78 -3.97 -10.26 -5.40
CA THR A 78 -4.72 -9.87 -4.19
C THR A 78 -3.80 -9.69 -2.98
N GLY A 79 -2.64 -10.34 -2.99
CA GLY A 79 -1.72 -10.40 -1.85
C GLY A 79 -2.24 -11.21 -0.65
N ASP A 80 -3.39 -11.86 -0.81
CA ASP A 80 -4.09 -12.61 0.24
C ASP A 80 -4.31 -14.08 -0.15
N VAL A 81 -4.53 -14.93 0.85
CA VAL A 81 -4.73 -16.36 0.70
C VAL A 81 -6.02 -16.75 1.41
N ASP A 82 -7.02 -17.14 0.63
CA ASP A 82 -8.27 -17.63 1.18
C ASP A 82 -8.15 -19.13 1.46
N GLU A 83 -7.94 -19.48 2.73
CA GLU A 83 -7.74 -20.86 3.18
C GLU A 83 -9.05 -21.51 3.68
N ASP A 84 -10.11 -20.71 3.89
CA ASP A 84 -11.39 -21.13 4.46
C ASP A 84 -12.53 -21.13 3.41
N SER A 85 -12.35 -21.91 2.34
CA SER A 85 -13.41 -22.13 1.34
C SER A 85 -14.15 -23.45 1.62
N THR A 86 -14.90 -23.51 2.72
CA THR A 86 -15.97 -24.51 2.90
C THR A 86 -17.30 -24.08 2.26
N LEU A 87 -17.37 -22.88 1.71
CA LEU A 87 -18.52 -22.34 0.99
C LEU A 87 -18.04 -21.89 -0.39
N VAL A 88 -18.49 -22.60 -1.43
CA VAL A 88 -18.45 -22.24 -2.86
C VAL A 88 -17.11 -21.68 -3.37
N ASN A 89 -16.44 -22.43 -4.24
CA ASN A 89 -15.21 -22.04 -4.95
C ASN A 89 -15.16 -20.54 -5.28
N ILE A 90 -14.44 -19.75 -4.49
CA ILE A 90 -14.33 -18.28 -4.63
C ILE A 90 -13.66 -17.89 -5.96
N SER A 91 -12.92 -18.83 -6.57
CA SER A 91 -12.46 -18.73 -7.95
C SER A 91 -13.61 -18.48 -8.93
N ASP A 92 -14.78 -19.09 -8.69
CA ASP A 92 -15.96 -18.93 -9.54
C ASP A 92 -16.63 -17.57 -9.36
N TRP A 93 -16.70 -17.01 -8.15
CA TRP A 93 -17.30 -15.68 -7.93
C TRP A 93 -16.43 -14.54 -8.47
N LYS A 94 -15.12 -14.56 -8.20
CA LYS A 94 -14.21 -13.54 -8.74
C LYS A 94 -14.17 -13.61 -10.28
N SER A 95 -14.18 -14.81 -10.85
CA SER A 95 -14.24 -15.00 -12.30
C SER A 95 -15.58 -14.58 -12.90
N PHE A 96 -16.69 -14.88 -12.23
CA PHE A 96 -18.03 -14.43 -12.60
C PHE A 96 -18.08 -12.90 -12.66
N TRP A 97 -17.75 -12.21 -11.56
CA TRP A 97 -17.79 -10.74 -11.53
C TRP A 97 -16.78 -10.10 -12.50
N SER A 98 -15.60 -10.70 -12.69
CA SER A 98 -14.63 -10.22 -13.69
C SER A 98 -15.10 -10.42 -15.14
N ALA A 99 -16.05 -11.34 -15.38
CA ALA A 99 -16.68 -11.50 -16.69
C ALA A 99 -17.77 -10.45 -16.94
N PHE A 100 -18.47 -10.00 -15.89
CA PHE A 100 -19.52 -8.97 -16.01
C PHE A 100 -18.99 -7.55 -15.96
N PHE A 101 -17.92 -7.30 -15.20
CA PHE A 101 -17.38 -5.97 -14.99
C PHE A 101 -15.98 -5.86 -15.60
N PRO A 102 -15.76 -4.89 -16.52
CA PRO A 102 -14.44 -4.65 -17.07
C PRO A 102 -13.46 -4.26 -15.95
N LYS A 103 -12.19 -4.65 -16.10
CA LYS A 103 -11.15 -4.27 -15.15
C LYS A 103 -11.02 -2.74 -15.09
N VAL A 104 -11.04 -2.20 -13.88
CA VAL A 104 -10.89 -0.77 -13.64
C VAL A 104 -9.42 -0.40 -13.82
N ASP A 105 -9.11 0.18 -14.97
CA ASP A 105 -7.80 0.73 -15.27
C ASP A 105 -7.75 2.23 -15.00
N LEU A 106 -6.57 2.78 -14.72
CA LEU A 106 -6.36 4.22 -14.52
C LEU A 106 -6.92 5.05 -15.70
N LYS A 107 -6.74 4.54 -16.93
CA LYS A 107 -7.27 5.17 -18.15
C LYS A 107 -8.80 5.25 -18.15
N ALA A 108 -9.49 4.27 -17.57
CA ALA A 108 -10.94 4.28 -17.47
C ALA A 108 -11.42 5.31 -16.45
N VAL A 109 -10.69 5.49 -15.35
CA VAL A 109 -10.95 6.54 -14.35
C VAL A 109 -10.74 7.93 -14.95
N ASP A 110 -9.64 8.15 -15.67
CA ASP A 110 -9.36 9.42 -16.33
C ASP A 110 -10.41 9.76 -17.39
N LYS A 111 -10.83 8.76 -18.17
CA LYS A 111 -11.92 8.89 -19.13
C LYS A 111 -13.23 9.29 -18.44
N LEU A 112 -13.61 8.59 -17.37
CA LEU A 112 -14.81 8.90 -16.59
C LEU A 112 -14.77 10.32 -16.03
N LYS A 113 -13.61 10.74 -15.50
CA LYS A 113 -13.40 12.12 -15.02
C LYS A 113 -13.64 13.12 -16.15
N SER A 114 -13.08 12.90 -17.34
CA SER A 114 -13.25 13.80 -18.49
C SER A 114 -14.68 13.87 -19.03
N GLU A 115 -15.46 12.79 -18.91
CA GLU A 115 -16.85 12.74 -19.36
C GLU A 115 -17.80 13.37 -18.33
N TYR A 116 -17.50 13.22 -17.04
CA TYR A 116 -18.33 13.74 -15.95
C TYR A 116 -18.07 15.23 -15.68
N VAL A 117 -16.81 15.65 -15.59
CA VAL A 117 -16.43 17.02 -15.23
C VAL A 117 -16.87 18.00 -16.33
N GLY A 118 -17.63 19.02 -15.97
CA GLY A 118 -18.24 20.00 -16.87
C GLY A 118 -19.52 19.54 -17.55
N SER A 119 -20.00 18.32 -17.26
CA SER A 119 -21.23 17.79 -17.85
C SER A 119 -22.50 18.31 -17.17
N GLU A 120 -23.63 18.19 -17.84
CA GLU A 120 -24.94 18.44 -17.23
C GLU A 120 -25.22 17.51 -16.04
N GLN A 121 -24.65 16.30 -16.07
CA GLN A 121 -24.77 15.33 -14.98
C GLN A 121 -24.07 15.83 -13.71
N GLU A 122 -22.86 16.38 -13.83
CA GLU A 122 -22.17 17.00 -12.67
C GLU A 122 -23.00 18.14 -12.07
N ARG A 123 -23.54 19.02 -12.92
CA ARG A 123 -24.38 20.13 -12.46
C ARG A 123 -25.62 19.63 -11.72
N LYS A 124 -26.25 18.56 -12.21
CA LYS A 124 -27.40 17.93 -11.57
C LYS A 124 -27.03 17.31 -10.23
N ASP A 125 -25.92 16.58 -10.16
CA ASP A 125 -25.47 15.93 -8.92
C ASP A 125 -25.07 16.96 -7.86
N ILE A 126 -24.41 18.06 -8.25
CA ILE A 126 -24.11 19.19 -7.37
C ILE A 126 -25.41 19.81 -6.85
N LYS A 127 -26.41 20.02 -7.71
CA LYS A 127 -27.73 20.55 -7.31
C LYS A 127 -28.41 19.64 -6.29
N GLU A 128 -28.47 18.34 -6.56
CA GLU A 128 -29.07 17.35 -5.66
C GLU A 128 -28.34 17.31 -4.32
N ASN A 129 -27.01 17.30 -4.32
CA ASN A 129 -26.20 17.34 -3.09
C ASN A 129 -26.37 18.67 -2.33
N TYR A 130 -26.43 19.80 -3.03
CA TYR A 130 -26.63 21.12 -2.42
C TYR A 130 -27.95 21.18 -1.65
N VAL A 131 -29.04 20.68 -2.25
CA VAL A 131 -30.36 20.58 -1.61
C VAL A 131 -30.32 19.58 -0.45
N LYS A 132 -29.77 18.38 -0.68
CA LYS A 132 -29.69 17.31 0.32
C LYS A 132 -28.94 17.74 1.59
N PHE A 133 -27.82 18.44 1.44
CA PHE A 133 -26.98 18.89 2.55
C PHE A 133 -27.22 20.34 2.99
N LYS A 134 -28.27 20.98 2.45
CA LYS A 134 -28.68 22.35 2.80
C LYS A 134 -27.51 23.35 2.72
N GLY A 135 -26.72 23.24 1.65
CA GLY A 135 -25.57 24.10 1.38
C GLY A 135 -24.33 23.86 2.23
N ASP A 136 -24.19 22.70 2.89
CA ASP A 136 -22.93 22.33 3.55
C ASP A 136 -21.84 21.93 2.54
N MET A 137 -20.86 22.80 2.35
CA MET A 137 -19.76 22.52 1.42
C MET A 137 -18.91 21.31 1.81
N ASN A 138 -18.76 20.98 3.10
CA ASN A 138 -17.98 19.79 3.47
C ASN A 138 -18.65 18.52 2.92
N SER A 139 -19.94 18.35 3.18
CA SER A 139 -20.70 17.19 2.73
C SER A 139 -20.87 17.15 1.21
N ILE A 140 -21.01 18.31 0.55
CA ILE A 140 -21.07 18.38 -0.92
C ILE A 140 -19.76 17.91 -1.53
N MET A 141 -18.62 18.38 -1.04
CA MET A 141 -17.30 17.97 -1.56
C MET A 141 -17.03 16.48 -1.32
N GLU A 142 -17.43 15.93 -0.16
CA GLU A 142 -17.27 14.50 0.15
C GLU A 142 -18.20 13.59 -0.67
N SER A 143 -19.36 14.09 -1.09
CA SER A 143 -20.38 13.27 -1.77
C SER A 143 -20.37 13.42 -3.30
N THR A 144 -19.77 14.49 -3.82
CA THR A 144 -19.76 14.76 -5.27
C THR A 144 -18.59 14.06 -5.94
N MET A 145 -18.86 13.36 -7.05
CA MET A 145 -17.82 12.64 -7.79
C MET A 145 -16.77 13.62 -8.33
N PHE A 146 -15.48 13.28 -8.19
CA PHE A 146 -14.35 14.11 -8.64
C PHE A 146 -14.33 15.55 -8.08
N ALA A 147 -14.95 15.78 -6.91
CA ALA A 147 -14.87 17.05 -6.19
C ALA A 147 -13.54 17.18 -5.43
N GLU A 148 -12.46 17.33 -6.19
CA GLU A 148 -11.15 17.62 -5.65
C GLU A 148 -11.11 19.02 -5.05
N ILE A 149 -10.30 19.21 -4.00
CA ILE A 149 -10.20 20.48 -3.29
C ILE A 149 -9.74 21.65 -4.18
N GLU A 150 -9.06 21.33 -5.29
CA GLU A 150 -8.61 22.29 -6.31
C GLU A 150 -9.77 22.85 -7.15
N ARG A 151 -10.87 22.08 -7.25
CA ARG A 151 -12.08 22.44 -7.99
C ARG A 151 -13.18 23.02 -7.10
N GLU A 152 -12.93 23.25 -5.81
CA GLU A 152 -13.96 23.80 -4.91
C GLU A 152 -14.49 25.15 -5.42
N ASP A 153 -13.63 25.97 -6.04
CA ASP A 153 -14.02 27.26 -6.60
C ASP A 153 -14.96 27.09 -7.81
N GLU A 154 -14.67 26.19 -8.74
CA GLU A 154 -15.54 25.86 -9.87
C GLU A 154 -16.91 25.34 -9.41
N ILE A 155 -16.93 24.44 -8.40
CA ILE A 155 -18.17 23.89 -7.85
C ILE A 155 -19.02 25.00 -7.21
N ARG A 156 -18.39 25.97 -6.54
CA ARG A 156 -19.09 27.13 -5.98
C ARG A 156 -19.66 28.04 -7.06
N GLU A 157 -18.95 28.23 -8.17
CA GLU A 157 -19.47 28.97 -9.32
C GLU A 157 -20.74 28.33 -9.85
N ILE A 158 -20.76 27.00 -10.03
CA ILE A 158 -21.96 26.25 -10.42
C ILE A 158 -23.11 26.46 -9.42
N ILE A 159 -22.83 26.38 -8.11
CA ILE A 159 -23.85 26.63 -7.08
C ILE A 159 -24.38 28.06 -7.14
N ASN A 160 -23.51 29.05 -7.33
CA ASN A 160 -23.90 30.45 -7.45
C ASN A 160 -24.75 30.70 -8.70
N GLU A 161 -24.44 30.03 -9.81
CA GLU A 161 -25.25 30.03 -11.03
C GLU A 161 -26.64 29.44 -10.75
N LEU A 162 -26.73 28.28 -10.08
CA LEU A 162 -28.01 27.66 -9.71
C LEU A 162 -28.86 28.54 -8.78
N ILE A 163 -28.22 29.28 -7.86
CA ILE A 163 -28.92 30.23 -6.99
C ILE A 163 -29.41 31.44 -7.80
N SER A 164 -28.56 31.99 -8.67
CA SER A 164 -28.90 33.17 -9.48
C SER A 164 -29.96 32.88 -10.55
N SER A 165 -29.99 31.66 -11.09
CA SER A 165 -31.05 31.19 -11.99
C SER A 165 -32.36 30.88 -11.26
N GLY A 166 -32.36 30.86 -9.91
CA GLY A 166 -33.53 30.53 -9.09
C GLY A 166 -33.88 29.04 -9.07
N GLU A 167 -32.99 28.17 -9.54
CA GLU A 167 -33.19 26.71 -9.51
C GLU A 167 -33.07 26.12 -8.10
N VAL A 168 -32.32 26.77 -7.22
CA VAL A 168 -32.19 26.41 -5.80
C VAL A 168 -32.20 27.65 -4.91
N GLU A 169 -32.68 27.49 -3.68
CA GLU A 169 -32.66 28.56 -2.69
C GLU A 169 -31.28 28.72 -2.04
N ALA A 170 -30.91 29.94 -1.67
CA ALA A 170 -29.68 30.22 -0.96
C ALA A 170 -29.77 29.78 0.50
N TYR A 171 -29.08 28.69 0.86
CA TYR A 171 -29.03 28.25 2.25
C TYR A 171 -28.05 29.07 3.10
N LYS A 172 -28.47 29.45 4.31
CA LYS A 172 -27.65 30.22 5.28
C LYS A 172 -26.28 29.60 5.55
N LYS A 173 -26.19 28.26 5.56
CA LYS A 173 -24.95 27.52 5.83
C LYS A 173 -23.90 27.75 4.73
N TYR A 174 -24.36 27.91 3.49
CA TYR A 174 -23.51 28.23 2.35
C TYR A 174 -23.16 29.73 2.34
N THR A 175 -24.15 30.61 2.47
CA THR A 175 -23.94 32.06 2.35
C THR A 175 -23.08 32.64 3.47
N ASN A 176 -23.18 32.09 4.69
CA ASN A 176 -22.48 32.59 5.87
C ASN A 176 -21.21 31.77 6.17
N GLU A 177 -20.73 31.00 5.21
CA GLU A 177 -19.54 30.19 5.40
C GLU A 177 -18.29 31.08 5.61
N SER A 178 -17.52 30.76 6.65
CA SER A 178 -16.29 31.50 6.94
C SER A 178 -15.15 31.11 6.00
N ALA A 179 -14.29 32.08 5.66
CA ALA A 179 -13.05 31.80 4.93
C ALA A 179 -12.14 30.82 5.69
N ALA A 180 -12.22 30.78 7.02
CA ALA A 180 -11.48 29.83 7.84
C ALA A 180 -11.94 28.38 7.62
N SER A 181 -13.24 28.14 7.45
CA SER A 181 -13.79 26.82 7.11
C SER A 181 -13.24 26.31 5.78
N LYS A 182 -13.18 27.19 4.78
CA LYS A 182 -12.60 26.89 3.47
C LYS A 182 -11.10 26.60 3.53
N MET A 183 -10.33 27.45 4.22
CA MET A 183 -8.91 27.21 4.43
C MET A 183 -8.64 25.89 5.18
N LYS A 184 -9.49 25.56 6.15
CA LYS A 184 -9.39 24.30 6.90
C LYS A 184 -9.55 23.10 5.98
N ARG A 185 -10.58 23.06 5.10
CA ARG A 185 -10.74 21.98 4.11
C ARG A 185 -9.50 21.82 3.23
N LYS A 186 -8.94 22.94 2.75
CA LYS A 186 -7.70 22.92 1.94
C LYS A 186 -6.53 22.29 2.68
N LYS A 187 -6.36 22.66 3.95
CA LYS A 187 -5.29 22.13 4.81
C LYS A 187 -5.50 20.64 5.12
N ASP A 188 -6.72 20.23 5.42
CA ASP A 188 -7.05 18.84 5.73
C ASP A 188 -6.81 17.94 4.51
N ALA A 189 -7.25 18.36 3.32
CA ALA A 189 -6.97 17.64 2.07
C ALA A 189 -5.46 17.55 1.74
N GLU A 190 -4.69 18.60 2.01
CA GLU A 190 -3.23 18.58 1.82
C GLU A 190 -2.55 17.63 2.80
N LYS A 191 -3.01 17.59 4.05
CA LYS A 191 -2.53 16.65 5.06
C LYS A 191 -2.79 15.21 4.62
N ASP A 192 -4.01 14.90 4.17
CA ASP A 192 -4.38 13.55 3.72
C ASP A 192 -3.55 13.11 2.51
N ARG A 193 -3.34 14.00 1.53
CA ARG A 193 -2.42 13.74 0.40
C ARG A 193 -1.01 13.43 0.87
N ASN A 194 -0.47 14.21 1.81
CA ASN A 194 0.87 14.00 2.35
C ASN A 194 0.98 12.66 3.11
N GLU A 195 -0.06 12.26 3.84
CA GLU A 195 -0.13 10.96 4.51
C GLU A 195 -0.16 9.81 3.49
N MET A 196 -1.00 9.89 2.44
CA MET A 196 -1.02 8.91 1.35
C MET A 196 0.33 8.78 0.64
N ILE A 197 1.02 9.90 0.37
CA ILE A 197 2.37 9.90 -0.22
C ILE A 197 3.38 9.24 0.73
N LYS A 198 3.23 9.41 2.04
CA LYS A 198 4.12 8.82 3.04
C LYS A 198 3.92 7.31 3.13
N ASP A 199 2.68 6.85 3.08
CA ASP A 199 2.34 5.43 3.15
C ASP A 199 2.70 4.69 1.86
N SER A 200 2.50 5.29 0.69
CA SER A 200 3.00 4.73 -0.58
C SER A 200 4.52 4.55 -0.55
N LYS A 201 5.27 5.52 0.01
CA LYS A 201 6.72 5.41 0.21
C LYS A 201 7.13 4.35 1.25
N LYS A 202 6.29 4.03 2.24
CA LYS A 202 6.54 2.91 3.19
C LYS A 202 6.29 1.56 2.54
N SER A 203 5.40 1.48 1.55
CA SER A 203 5.12 0.26 0.77
C SER A 203 6.17 -0.07 -0.30
N LYS A 204 7.33 0.62 -0.31
CA LYS A 204 8.42 0.26 -1.21
C LYS A 204 8.76 -1.23 -1.06
N PRO A 205 9.06 -1.94 -2.17
CA PRO A 205 9.58 -3.29 -2.09
C PRO A 205 10.78 -3.27 -1.14
N LYS A 206 10.87 -4.28 -0.26
CA LYS A 206 11.97 -4.40 0.71
C LYS A 206 13.30 -4.15 -0.02
N PRO A 207 14.25 -3.43 0.60
CA PRO A 207 15.52 -3.10 -0.04
C PRO A 207 16.12 -4.38 -0.61
N ASP A 208 16.57 -4.29 -1.86
CA ASP A 208 17.20 -5.42 -2.53
C ASP A 208 18.37 -5.93 -1.67
N LEU A 209 18.68 -7.22 -1.76
CA LEU A 209 19.78 -7.83 -0.99
C LEU A 209 21.10 -7.07 -1.20
N GLU A 210 21.29 -6.50 -2.39
CA GLU A 210 22.37 -5.59 -2.76
C GLU A 210 22.39 -4.30 -1.92
N ASP A 211 21.25 -3.64 -1.72
CA ASP A 211 21.16 -2.40 -0.93
C ASP A 211 21.46 -2.67 0.55
N LEU A 212 21.01 -3.83 1.07
CA LEU A 212 21.32 -4.26 2.42
C LEU A 212 22.82 -4.59 2.58
N ALA A 213 23.42 -5.25 1.59
CA ALA A 213 24.85 -5.55 1.56
C ALA A 213 25.71 -4.28 1.48
N ILE A 214 25.30 -3.28 0.71
CA ILE A 214 25.94 -1.96 0.63
C ILE A 214 25.84 -1.24 1.99
N ALA A 215 24.68 -1.27 2.63
CA ALA A 215 24.49 -0.69 3.96
C ALA A 215 25.35 -1.38 5.03
N ILE A 216 25.45 -2.71 5.02
CA ILE A 216 26.31 -3.47 5.95
C ILE A 216 27.79 -3.16 5.70
N ARG A 217 28.25 -3.14 4.45
CA ARG A 217 29.65 -2.79 4.12
C ARG A 217 29.99 -1.37 4.53
N SER A 218 29.11 -0.41 4.26
CA SER A 218 29.36 1.00 4.65
C SER A 218 29.40 1.18 6.16
N ARG A 219 28.58 0.44 6.92
CA ARG A 219 28.62 0.45 8.38
C ARG A 219 29.91 -0.18 8.91
N GLN A 220 30.30 -1.34 8.38
CA GLN A 220 31.57 -1.98 8.74
C GLN A 220 32.77 -1.10 8.40
N GLN A 221 32.77 -0.42 7.24
CA GLN A 221 33.83 0.52 6.87
C GLN A 221 33.93 1.70 7.84
N LYS A 222 32.80 2.25 8.28
CA LYS A 222 32.77 3.34 9.28
C LYS A 222 33.26 2.89 10.65
N GLU A 223 32.87 1.68 11.08
CA GLU A 223 33.35 1.08 12.33
C GLU A 223 34.85 0.74 12.28
N CYS A 224 35.35 0.28 11.13
CA CYS A 224 36.78 0.06 10.92
C CYS A 224 37.57 1.38 10.88
N ALA A 225 37.02 2.43 10.26
CA ALA A 225 37.67 3.75 10.22
C ALA A 225 37.80 4.35 11.62
N SER A 226 36.73 4.32 12.41
CA SER A 226 36.78 4.82 13.80
C SER A 226 37.70 4.00 14.69
N PHE A 227 37.78 2.67 14.47
CA PHE A 227 38.74 1.80 15.14
C PHE A 227 40.19 2.14 14.78
N LEU A 228 40.49 2.36 13.50
CA LEU A 228 41.83 2.75 13.06
C LEU A 228 42.23 4.14 13.56
N ASP A 229 41.32 5.11 13.56
CA ASP A 229 41.56 6.44 14.13
C ASP A 229 41.87 6.37 15.63
N SER A 230 41.16 5.49 16.36
CA SER A 230 41.40 5.26 17.79
C SER A 230 42.76 4.59 18.08
N LEU A 231 43.21 3.72 17.17
CA LEU A 231 44.54 3.11 17.24
C LEU A 231 45.62 4.13 16.89
N GLU A 232 45.42 4.94 15.85
CA GLU A 232 46.34 6.01 15.47
C GLU A 232 46.51 6.99 16.63
N ALA A 233 45.43 7.44 17.26
CA ALA A 233 45.51 8.33 18.43
C ALA A 233 46.28 7.72 19.62
N LYS A 234 46.25 6.39 19.76
CA LYS A 234 46.89 5.67 20.87
C LYS A 234 48.38 5.36 20.61
N TYR A 235 48.74 5.11 19.36
CA TYR A 235 50.07 4.62 18.98
C TYR A 235 50.88 5.61 18.12
N ALA A 236 50.29 6.73 17.66
CA ALA A 236 51.03 7.76 16.95
C ALA A 236 52.05 8.46 17.88
N PRO A 237 53.30 8.66 17.41
CA PRO A 237 54.32 9.35 18.19
C PRO A 237 53.90 10.81 18.39
N LYS A 238 53.79 11.23 19.66
CA LYS A 238 53.43 12.62 20.01
C LYS A 238 54.43 13.59 19.35
N PRO A 239 53.97 14.65 18.66
CA PRO A 239 54.87 15.60 18.02
C PRO A 239 55.76 16.27 19.08
N LYS A 240 57.08 16.19 18.90
CA LYS A 240 58.06 16.90 19.73
C LYS A 240 57.78 18.40 19.59
N LYS A 241 57.32 19.04 20.67
CA LYS A 241 57.20 20.50 20.73
C LYS A 241 58.58 21.11 20.46
N SER A 242 58.76 21.75 19.31
CA SER A 242 59.92 22.60 19.07
C SER A 242 59.82 23.77 20.04
N ARG A 243 60.86 23.91 20.86
CA ARG A 243 60.97 24.98 21.83
C ARG A 243 61.66 26.14 21.12
N THR A 244 60.87 27.05 20.56
CA THR A 244 61.35 28.31 19.99
C THR A 244 62.07 29.09 21.08
N LYS A 245 63.30 29.49 20.81
CA LYS A 245 64.16 30.28 21.68
C LYS A 245 64.12 31.74 21.22
#